data_AF-A0A7C3Q6S7-F1
#
_entry.id   AF-A0A7C3Q6S7-F1
#
_cell.length_a   1.000
_cell.length_b   1.000
_cell.length_c   1.000
_cell.angle_alpha   90.00
_cell.angle_beta   90.00
_cell.angle_gamma   90.00
#
_symmetry.space_group_name_H-M   'P 1'
#
loop_
_entity.id
_entity.type
_entity.pdbx_description
1 polymer ?
#
loop_
_entity_poly.entity_id
_entity_poly.type
_entity_poly.pdbx_seq_one_letter_code
_entity_poly.pdbx_strand_id
1 'polypeptide(L)'
;PAVVIGQKIQQNMYEGEWIVKERLHHINPKVNNRITLAAGRRAIRLWLDATSGLLGIIAPKDKVDVLSVLPGSNKGRQKIGKIILQDIQVLSVGNRLQNHNETGDKKKDNKYFSNPSQIPKATTITLEVTPKQALALTLAMEIGKIHLALRNADDQEIVVSSPSLTLSSLSVSGKKASPRRHPLRKSKKPKKETVTVISGDRVNTEVIKK
;
A
#
# COMPACT_ATOMS: atom_id res chain seq x y z
N PRO A 1 -3.56 45.14 -33.81
CA PRO A 1 -2.71 45.69 -32.71
C PRO A 1 -3.10 45.30 -31.27
N ALA A 2 -4.25 44.66 -31.01
CA ALA A 2 -4.70 44.32 -29.65
C ALA A 2 -4.22 42.96 -29.09
N VAL A 3 -3.54 42.13 -29.89
CA VAL A 3 -3.28 40.71 -29.59
C VAL A 3 -2.18 40.50 -28.52
N VAL A 4 -1.42 41.54 -28.20
CA VAL A 4 -0.22 41.44 -27.34
C VAL A 4 -0.43 41.93 -25.91
N ILE A 5 -1.57 42.57 -25.61
CA ILE A 5 -1.81 43.22 -24.32
C ILE A 5 -1.96 42.14 -23.24
N GLY A 6 -1.11 42.20 -22.21
CA GLY A 6 -1.12 41.26 -21.08
C GLY A 6 -0.23 40.03 -21.25
N GLN A 7 0.59 39.92 -22.30
CA GLN A 7 1.56 38.82 -22.46
C GLN A 7 2.94 39.19 -21.88
N LYS A 8 3.63 38.24 -21.27
CA LYS A 8 5.01 38.42 -20.78
C LYS A 8 6.02 37.88 -21.79
N ILE A 9 7.14 38.59 -21.92
CA ILE A 9 8.26 38.27 -22.81
C ILE A 9 9.27 37.39 -22.04
N GLN A 10 9.76 36.31 -22.65
CA GLN A 10 10.70 35.38 -21.99
C GLN A 10 12.18 35.77 -22.13
N GLN A 11 12.51 36.70 -23.02
CA GLN A 11 13.88 37.11 -23.33
C GLN A 11 13.95 38.63 -23.48
N ASN A 12 15.13 39.20 -23.27
CA ASN A 12 15.36 40.62 -23.53
C ASN A 12 15.01 40.94 -24.99
N MET A 13 14.19 41.97 -25.19
CA MET A 13 13.94 42.57 -26.49
C MET A 13 14.71 43.87 -26.61
N TYR A 14 15.13 44.16 -27.83
CA TYR A 14 15.74 45.43 -28.19
C TYR A 14 14.74 46.30 -28.95
N GLU A 15 14.92 47.61 -28.86
CA GLU A 15 14.06 48.57 -29.53
C GLU A 15 14.05 48.34 -31.05
N GLY A 16 12.86 48.34 -31.65
CA GLY A 16 12.67 48.10 -33.10
C GLY A 16 12.54 46.63 -33.54
N GLU A 17 12.66 45.67 -32.62
CA GLU A 17 12.48 44.25 -32.95
C GLU A 17 11.00 43.87 -33.14
N TRP A 18 10.71 43.04 -34.15
CA TRP A 18 9.36 42.54 -34.41
C TRP A 18 8.87 41.62 -33.29
N ILE A 19 7.63 41.82 -32.85
CA ILE A 19 7.01 40.94 -31.86
C ILE A 19 6.57 39.64 -32.52
N VAL A 20 7.36 38.59 -32.29
CA VAL A 20 7.12 37.24 -32.78
C VAL A 20 6.25 36.50 -31.75
N LYS A 21 5.14 35.88 -32.18
CA LYS A 21 4.16 35.21 -31.28
C LYS A 21 4.81 34.12 -30.43
N GLU A 22 5.84 33.48 -30.97
CA GLU A 22 6.62 32.42 -30.35
C GLU A 22 7.48 32.91 -29.18
N ARG A 23 7.71 34.24 -29.07
CA ARG A 23 8.40 34.87 -27.93
C ARG A 23 7.45 35.40 -26.87
N LEU A 24 6.15 35.38 -27.13
CA LEU A 24 5.13 35.76 -26.18
C LEU A 24 4.64 34.51 -25.44
N HIS A 25 4.68 34.55 -24.11
CA HIS A 25 3.99 33.52 -23.36
C HIS A 25 2.50 33.82 -23.38
N HIS A 26 1.70 32.89 -23.92
CA HIS A 26 0.27 32.86 -23.63
C HIS A 26 0.16 32.69 -22.12
N ILE A 27 -0.22 33.77 -21.43
CA ILE A 27 -0.66 33.65 -20.05
C ILE A 27 -1.96 32.88 -20.14
N ASN A 28 -1.92 31.55 -20.06
CA ASN A 28 -3.09 30.78 -19.70
C ASN A 28 -3.39 31.19 -18.24
N PRO A 29 -4.42 31.99 -17.96
CA PRO A 29 -4.70 32.45 -16.60
C PRO A 29 -5.19 31.30 -15.68
N LYS A 30 -5.18 30.06 -16.17
CA LYS A 30 -5.72 28.85 -15.51
C LYS A 30 -4.73 27.67 -15.46
N VAL A 31 -3.42 27.90 -15.51
CA VAL A 31 -2.46 26.86 -15.07
C VAL A 31 -2.10 27.13 -13.62
N ASN A 32 -3.10 27.10 -12.74
CA ASN A 32 -2.87 26.94 -11.32
C ASN A 32 -2.58 25.46 -11.09
N ASN A 33 -1.30 25.07 -11.12
CA ASN A 33 -0.79 23.76 -10.71
C ASN A 33 -0.94 23.55 -9.19
N ARG A 34 -2.14 23.82 -8.66
CA ARG A 34 -2.53 23.66 -7.27
C ARG A 34 -3.36 22.39 -7.15
N ILE A 35 -2.85 21.46 -6.36
CA ILE A 35 -3.61 20.30 -5.93
C ILE A 35 -4.77 20.80 -5.05
N THR A 36 -6.00 20.51 -5.48
CA THR A 36 -7.19 20.77 -4.65
C THR A 36 -7.45 19.53 -3.82
N LEU A 37 -7.47 19.68 -2.49
CA LEU A 37 -7.75 18.59 -1.55
C LEU A 37 -9.18 18.69 -1.06
N ALA A 38 -9.83 17.56 -0.79
CA ALA A 38 -11.12 17.58 -0.12
C ALA A 38 -10.97 18.11 1.32
N ALA A 39 -12.04 18.72 1.84
CA ALA A 39 -12.06 19.23 3.20
C ALA A 39 -11.69 18.12 4.20
N GLY A 40 -10.74 18.41 5.10
CA GLY A 40 -10.28 17.44 6.09
C GLY A 40 -9.26 16.41 5.57
N ARG A 41 -8.89 16.41 4.28
CA ARG A 41 -7.80 15.57 3.73
C ARG A 41 -6.46 16.31 3.72
N ARG A 42 -5.36 15.56 3.65
CA ARG A 42 -3.97 16.03 3.58
C ARG A 42 -3.25 15.32 2.44
N ALA A 43 -2.31 16.02 1.82
CA ALA A 43 -1.39 15.43 0.85
C ALA A 43 -0.11 14.99 1.57
N ILE A 44 0.31 13.73 1.39
CA ILE A 44 1.66 13.29 1.77
C ILE A 44 2.40 12.79 0.56
N ARG A 45 3.65 13.26 0.43
CA ARG A 45 4.58 12.81 -0.60
C ARG A 45 5.47 11.68 -0.08
N LEU A 46 5.58 10.64 -0.89
CA LEU A 46 6.40 9.45 -0.66
C LEU A 46 7.44 9.29 -1.76
N TRP A 47 8.55 8.66 -1.43
CA TRP A 47 9.54 8.20 -2.40
C TRP A 47 9.16 6.81 -2.89
N LEU A 48 9.10 6.64 -4.20
CA LEU A 48 8.93 5.36 -4.86
C LEU A 48 10.27 4.91 -5.44
N ASP A 49 10.70 3.73 -5.03
CA ASP A 49 11.88 3.07 -5.59
C ASP A 49 11.57 2.54 -7.00
N ALA A 50 12.54 2.67 -7.92
CA ALA A 50 12.46 2.10 -9.26
C ALA A 50 12.30 0.57 -9.27
N THR A 51 12.76 -0.12 -8.21
CA THR A 51 12.58 -1.58 -8.07
C THR A 51 11.13 -2.01 -7.86
N SER A 52 10.22 -1.09 -7.55
CA SER A 52 8.80 -1.40 -7.33
C SER A 52 8.06 -1.87 -8.58
N GLY A 53 8.57 -1.58 -9.79
CA GLY A 53 7.92 -1.95 -11.05
C GLY A 53 6.64 -1.17 -11.37
N LEU A 54 6.27 -0.19 -10.54
CA LEU A 54 5.04 0.60 -10.68
C LEU A 54 5.24 1.93 -11.44
N LEU A 55 6.50 2.27 -11.74
CA LEU A 55 6.84 3.46 -12.50
C LEU A 55 6.31 3.34 -13.94
N GLY A 56 5.49 4.31 -14.34
CA GLY A 56 4.88 4.38 -15.67
C GLY A 56 3.49 3.74 -15.77
N ILE A 57 3.08 2.94 -14.77
CA ILE A 57 1.75 2.32 -14.72
C ILE A 57 0.80 3.15 -13.85
N ILE A 58 1.29 3.70 -12.74
CA ILE A 58 0.48 4.55 -11.85
C ILE A 58 0.28 5.94 -12.46
N ALA A 59 -0.97 6.41 -12.46
CA ALA A 59 -1.38 7.73 -12.85
C ALA A 59 -2.08 8.49 -11.70
N PRO A 60 -2.15 9.84 -11.77
CA PRO A 60 -3.05 10.61 -10.90
C PRO A 60 -4.50 10.10 -11.02
N LYS A 61 -5.23 10.08 -9.90
CA LYS A 61 -6.56 9.48 -9.68
C LYS A 61 -6.59 7.96 -9.48
N ASP A 62 -5.50 7.25 -9.70
CA ASP A 62 -5.46 5.83 -9.36
C ASP A 62 -5.55 5.61 -7.85
N LYS A 63 -6.04 4.43 -7.47
CA LYS A 63 -6.15 3.99 -6.08
C LYS A 63 -5.01 3.02 -5.78
N VAL A 64 -4.38 3.17 -4.63
CA VAL A 64 -3.27 2.31 -4.19
C VAL A 64 -3.46 1.87 -2.75
N ASP A 65 -2.92 0.69 -2.44
CA ASP A 65 -2.69 0.22 -1.08
C ASP A 65 -1.24 0.50 -0.68
N VAL A 66 -1.07 0.85 0.59
CA VAL A 66 0.25 1.12 1.17
C VAL A 66 0.62 -0.05 2.07
N LEU A 67 1.68 -0.74 1.68
CA LEU A 67 2.27 -1.84 2.42
C LEU A 67 3.55 -1.38 3.10
N SER A 68 3.83 -1.94 4.27
CA SER A 68 5.09 -1.70 4.95
C SER A 68 5.65 -2.97 5.54
N VAL A 69 6.98 -3.06 5.52
CA VAL A 69 7.73 -4.09 6.22
C VAL A 69 8.35 -3.45 7.46
N LEU A 70 7.82 -3.83 8.62
CA LEU A 70 8.23 -3.32 9.92
C LEU A 70 9.10 -4.36 10.64
N PRO A 71 10.05 -3.94 11.50
CA PRO A 71 10.74 -4.83 12.40
C PRO A 71 9.74 -5.47 13.38
N GLY A 72 9.82 -6.79 13.53
CA GLY A 72 9.00 -7.58 14.43
C GLY A 72 9.62 -7.78 15.81
N SER A 73 8.96 -8.59 16.62
CA SER A 73 9.48 -8.99 17.93
C SER A 73 10.73 -9.86 17.75
N ASN A 74 11.68 -9.79 18.69
CA ASN A 74 13.05 -10.33 18.62
C ASN A 74 14.12 -9.37 18.04
N LYS A 75 14.27 -8.18 18.66
CA LYS A 75 15.35 -7.20 18.37
C LYS A 75 15.49 -6.85 16.89
N GLY A 76 14.38 -6.76 16.14
CA GLY A 76 14.37 -6.42 14.72
C GLY A 76 14.85 -7.52 13.76
N ARG A 77 15.17 -8.73 14.24
CA ARG A 77 15.51 -9.86 13.37
C ARG A 77 14.30 -10.40 12.61
N GLN A 78 13.13 -10.38 13.24
CA GLN A 78 11.89 -10.70 12.55
C GLN A 78 11.44 -9.50 11.72
N LYS A 79 10.88 -9.74 10.54
CA LYS A 79 10.20 -8.73 9.73
C LYS A 79 8.72 -9.10 9.61
N ILE A 80 7.86 -8.10 9.75
CA ILE A 80 6.40 -8.23 9.65
C ILE A 80 5.92 -7.33 8.52
N GLY A 81 5.34 -7.95 7.48
CA GLY A 81 4.64 -7.24 6.42
C GLY A 81 3.20 -6.94 6.84
N LYS A 82 2.75 -5.70 6.65
CA LYS A 82 1.36 -5.27 6.90
C LYS A 82 0.90 -4.30 5.82
N ILE A 83 -0.39 -4.36 5.49
CA ILE A 83 -1.08 -3.29 4.77
C ILE A 83 -1.46 -2.24 5.81
N ILE A 84 -0.91 -1.03 5.67
CA ILE A 84 -1.14 0.09 6.60
C ILE A 84 -2.34 0.90 6.16
N LEU A 85 -2.43 1.21 4.87
CA LEU A 85 -3.52 1.96 4.28
C LEU A 85 -4.08 1.20 3.08
N GLN A 86 -5.39 1.28 2.92
CA GLN A 86 -6.11 0.73 1.78
C GLN A 86 -6.89 1.83 1.09
N ASP A 87 -7.08 1.68 -0.22
CA ASP A 87 -7.92 2.55 -1.05
C ASP A 87 -7.52 4.04 -0.98
N ILE A 88 -6.23 4.33 -1.17
CA ILE A 88 -5.70 5.68 -1.12
C ILE A 88 -5.55 6.26 -2.54
N GLN A 89 -6.13 7.43 -2.76
CA GLN A 89 -6.04 8.11 -4.06
C GLN A 89 -4.67 8.75 -4.27
N VAL A 90 -4.12 8.57 -5.48
CA VAL A 90 -2.92 9.24 -5.95
C VAL A 90 -3.26 10.62 -6.51
N LEU A 91 -2.63 11.66 -5.98
CA LEU A 91 -2.78 13.05 -6.42
C LEU A 91 -1.78 13.41 -7.51
N SER A 92 -0.56 12.91 -7.40
CA SER A 92 0.49 13.18 -8.38
C SER A 92 1.59 12.13 -8.38
N VAL A 93 2.26 12.00 -9.53
CA VAL A 93 3.43 11.14 -9.73
C VAL A 93 4.55 12.01 -10.34
N GLY A 94 5.63 12.16 -9.60
CA GLY A 94 6.72 13.09 -9.89
C GLY A 94 6.21 14.52 -9.97
N ASN A 95 6.41 15.13 -11.14
CA ASN A 95 5.94 16.48 -11.46
C ASN A 95 4.58 16.49 -12.18
N ARG A 96 3.99 15.33 -12.46
CA ARG A 96 2.71 15.24 -13.16
C ARG A 96 1.55 15.47 -12.18
N LEU A 97 0.91 16.62 -12.28
CA LEU A 97 -0.31 16.96 -11.55
C LEU A 97 -1.56 16.62 -12.38
N GLN A 98 -2.71 16.57 -11.70
CA GLN A 98 -4.02 16.43 -12.34
C GLN A 98 -4.28 17.65 -13.25
N ASN A 99 -4.03 17.50 -14.55
CA ASN A 99 -4.40 18.51 -15.53
C ASN A 99 -5.68 18.05 -16.23
N HIS A 100 -6.79 18.76 -15.97
CA HIS A 100 -8.11 18.41 -16.50
C HIS A 100 -8.32 18.86 -17.97
N ASN A 101 -7.29 19.42 -18.62
CA ASN A 101 -7.32 19.90 -20.01
C ASN A 101 -5.90 19.87 -20.63
N GLU A 102 -5.34 18.68 -20.90
CA GLU A 102 -4.10 18.58 -21.68
C GLU A 102 -4.35 18.09 -23.10
N THR A 103 -4.94 18.98 -23.91
CA THR A 103 -4.99 18.82 -25.37
C THR A 103 -3.91 19.67 -26.08
N GLY A 104 -2.96 20.27 -25.36
CA GLY A 104 -1.87 21.06 -25.95
C GLY A 104 -0.54 20.79 -25.27
N ASP A 105 0.49 20.52 -26.07
CA ASP A 105 1.91 20.46 -25.69
C ASP A 105 2.40 19.29 -24.83
N LYS A 106 2.09 18.09 -25.31
CA LYS A 106 2.91 16.89 -25.04
C LYS A 106 4.31 17.10 -25.63
N LYS A 107 5.36 17.35 -24.81
CA LYS A 107 6.73 16.83 -25.09
C LYS A 107 7.82 17.14 -24.06
N LYS A 108 7.68 18.12 -23.16
CA LYS A 108 8.79 18.49 -22.25
C LYS A 108 8.70 17.88 -20.85
N ASP A 109 7.49 17.75 -20.29
CA ASP A 109 7.35 17.34 -18.88
C ASP A 109 7.05 15.84 -18.71
N ASN A 110 6.65 15.15 -19.78
CA ASN A 110 6.36 13.70 -19.79
C ASN A 110 7.55 12.83 -20.26
N LYS A 111 8.73 13.44 -20.42
CA LYS A 111 9.94 12.79 -20.96
C LYS A 111 10.43 11.60 -20.13
N TYR A 112 10.07 11.61 -18.85
CA TYR A 112 10.42 10.56 -17.88
C TYR A 112 9.74 9.22 -18.16
N PHE A 113 8.59 9.18 -18.86
CA PHE A 113 7.84 7.94 -19.09
C PHE A 113 7.73 7.55 -20.57
N SER A 114 8.09 8.44 -21.49
CA SER A 114 8.17 8.14 -22.93
C SER A 114 9.48 7.47 -23.35
N ASN A 115 10.53 7.62 -22.52
CA ASN A 115 11.83 6.97 -22.70
C ASN A 115 12.21 6.23 -21.42
N PRO A 116 12.26 4.88 -21.40
CA PRO A 116 12.66 4.08 -20.23
C PRO A 116 14.03 4.48 -19.67
N SER A 117 14.92 5.00 -20.52
CA SER A 117 16.28 5.44 -20.15
C SER A 117 16.34 6.75 -19.36
N GLN A 118 15.22 7.49 -19.21
CA GLN A 118 15.19 8.76 -18.48
C GLN A 118 14.43 8.71 -17.17
N ILE A 119 13.78 7.58 -16.82
CA ILE A 119 13.10 7.45 -15.53
C ILE A 119 14.11 7.69 -14.40
N PRO A 120 13.93 8.73 -13.55
CA PRO A 120 14.85 8.96 -12.45
C PRO A 120 14.76 7.77 -11.50
N LYS A 121 15.92 7.35 -10.97
CA LYS A 121 16.04 6.19 -10.06
C LYS A 121 15.10 6.26 -8.85
N ALA A 122 14.65 7.46 -8.50
CA ALA A 122 13.61 7.69 -7.51
C ALA A 122 12.55 8.64 -8.09
N THR A 123 11.29 8.22 -8.05
CA THR A 123 10.14 9.06 -8.39
C THR A 123 9.35 9.35 -7.13
N THR A 124 8.73 10.52 -7.02
CA THR A 124 7.88 10.84 -5.87
C THR A 124 6.42 10.57 -6.19
N ILE A 125 5.63 10.15 -5.21
CA ILE A 125 4.17 9.99 -5.35
C ILE A 125 3.52 10.80 -4.25
N THR A 126 2.46 11.54 -4.57
CA THR A 126 1.67 12.28 -3.59
C THR A 126 0.32 11.60 -3.40
N LEU A 127 -0.03 11.29 -2.16
CA LEU A 127 -1.24 10.57 -1.78
C LEU A 127 -2.21 11.47 -1.01
N GLU A 128 -3.52 11.29 -1.22
CA GLU A 128 -4.57 11.95 -0.45
C GLU A 128 -5.01 11.11 0.75
N VAL A 129 -4.72 11.59 1.96
CA VAL A 129 -4.92 10.84 3.21
C VAL A 129 -5.69 11.65 4.24
N THR A 130 -6.30 10.98 5.21
CA THR A 130 -6.84 11.63 6.42
C THR A 130 -5.70 11.97 7.40
N PRO A 131 -5.92 12.85 8.40
CA PRO A 131 -4.89 13.19 9.40
C PRO A 131 -4.35 11.97 10.16
N LYS A 132 -5.23 11.02 10.50
CA LYS A 132 -4.84 9.79 11.20
C LYS A 132 -3.99 8.89 10.32
N GLN A 133 -4.37 8.74 9.05
CA GLN A 133 -3.60 7.98 8.07
C GLN A 133 -2.26 8.63 7.76
N ALA A 134 -2.21 9.97 7.73
CA ALA A 134 -0.98 10.75 7.60
C ALA A 134 0.04 10.40 8.70
N LEU A 135 -0.39 10.42 9.96
CA LEU A 135 0.47 10.04 11.09
C LEU A 135 0.95 8.60 10.99
N ALA A 136 0.06 7.65 10.64
CA ALA A 136 0.42 6.25 10.50
C ALA A 136 1.45 6.03 9.38
N LEU A 137 1.29 6.74 8.26
CA LEU A 137 2.20 6.70 7.12
C LEU A 137 3.56 7.28 7.49
N THR A 138 3.61 8.45 8.13
CA THR A 138 4.86 9.07 8.58
C THR A 138 5.61 8.14 9.55
N LEU A 139 4.92 7.52 10.50
CA LEU A 139 5.54 6.56 11.41
C LEU A 139 6.11 5.34 10.67
N ALA A 140 5.38 4.84 9.67
CA ALA A 140 5.83 3.72 8.85
C ALA A 140 7.07 4.06 8.00
N MET A 141 7.16 5.31 7.50
CA MET A 141 8.32 5.80 6.75
C MET A 141 9.59 5.83 7.60
N GLU A 142 9.47 6.23 8.87
CA GLU A 142 10.60 6.32 9.80
C GLU A 142 11.11 4.94 10.22
N ILE A 143 10.20 3.99 10.43
CA ILE A 143 10.54 2.68 11.02
C ILE A 143 10.90 1.62 9.96
N GLY A 144 10.31 1.71 8.76
CA GLY A 144 10.32 0.61 7.81
C GLY A 144 10.36 1.03 6.35
N LYS A 145 10.36 0.02 5.47
CA LYS A 145 10.26 0.25 4.03
C LYS A 145 8.80 0.27 3.62
N ILE A 146 8.45 1.23 2.77
CA ILE A 146 7.11 1.36 2.19
C ILE A 146 7.11 0.82 0.77
N HIS A 147 6.05 0.07 0.46
CA HIS A 147 5.74 -0.41 -0.88
C HIS A 147 4.32 0.02 -1.22
N LEU A 148 4.06 0.22 -2.51
CA LEU A 148 2.73 0.49 -3.01
C LEU A 148 2.22 -0.73 -3.76
N ALA A 149 0.92 -0.95 -3.73
CA ALA A 149 0.23 -1.88 -4.62
C ALA A 149 -0.88 -1.12 -5.34
N LEU A 150 -0.88 -1.17 -6.67
CA LEU A 150 -1.93 -0.55 -7.48
C LEU A 150 -3.22 -1.36 -7.37
N ARG A 151 -4.33 -0.71 -7.04
CA ARG A 151 -5.66 -1.34 -7.04
C ARG A 151 -6.26 -1.34 -8.44
N ASN A 152 -7.11 -2.33 -8.68
CA ASN A 152 -8.03 -2.26 -9.80
C ASN A 152 -9.05 -1.13 -9.55
N ALA A 153 -9.44 -0.39 -10.60
CA ALA A 153 -10.40 0.70 -10.50
C ALA A 153 -11.78 0.24 -9.99
N ASP A 154 -12.16 -1.01 -10.28
CA ASP A 154 -13.44 -1.60 -9.87
C ASP A 154 -13.38 -2.26 -8.48
N ASP A 155 -12.18 -2.36 -7.87
CA ASP A 155 -12.00 -2.97 -6.56
C ASP A 155 -12.32 -1.98 -5.44
N GLN A 156 -13.52 -2.13 -4.87
CA GLN A 156 -13.98 -1.37 -3.71
C GLN A 156 -13.90 -2.19 -2.41
N GLU A 157 -13.33 -3.40 -2.43
CA GLU A 157 -13.26 -4.24 -1.24
C GLU A 157 -12.20 -3.70 -0.28
N ILE A 158 -12.59 -3.51 0.98
CA ILE A 158 -11.68 -3.12 2.05
C ILE A 158 -11.53 -4.31 2.99
N VAL A 159 -10.32 -4.86 3.07
CA VAL A 159 -10.03 -5.98 3.95
C VAL A 159 -9.91 -5.44 5.38
N VAL A 160 -10.96 -5.64 6.18
CA VAL A 160 -11.07 -5.11 7.56
C VAL A 160 -10.02 -5.71 8.50
N SER A 161 -9.62 -6.97 8.27
CA SER A 161 -8.52 -7.62 8.98
C SER A 161 -7.32 -7.75 8.07
N SER A 162 -6.54 -6.67 7.92
CA SER A 162 -5.31 -6.71 7.12
C SER A 162 -4.37 -7.78 7.68
N PRO A 163 -4.08 -8.86 6.94
CA PRO A 163 -3.25 -9.93 7.45
C PRO A 163 -1.83 -9.40 7.68
N SER A 164 -1.30 -9.65 8.88
CA SER A 164 0.12 -9.44 9.14
C SER A 164 0.88 -10.71 8.81
N LEU A 165 1.79 -10.63 7.86
CA LEU A 165 2.60 -11.77 7.44
C LEU A 165 4.00 -11.67 8.03
N THR A 166 4.53 -12.80 8.49
CA THR A 166 5.92 -12.91 8.93
C THR A 166 6.69 -13.75 7.92
N LEU A 167 8.01 -13.63 7.90
CA LEU A 167 8.82 -14.45 7.00
C LEU A 167 8.60 -15.95 7.24
N SER A 168 8.37 -16.35 8.50
CA SER A 168 8.05 -17.73 8.89
C SER A 168 6.74 -18.26 8.31
N SER A 169 5.75 -17.41 8.02
CA SER A 169 4.52 -17.82 7.34
C SER A 169 4.69 -17.96 5.82
N LEU A 170 5.69 -17.31 5.24
CA LEU A 170 6.03 -17.41 3.81
C LEU A 170 6.95 -18.60 3.51
N SER A 171 7.67 -19.08 4.51
CA SER A 171 8.51 -20.27 4.37
C SER A 171 7.59 -21.48 4.24
N VAL A 172 7.29 -21.88 3.02
CA VAL A 172 6.72 -23.20 2.72
C VAL A 172 7.79 -24.25 3.03
N SER A 173 8.02 -24.51 4.32
CA SER A 173 8.42 -25.85 4.73
C SER A 173 7.17 -26.68 4.51
N GLY A 174 7.25 -27.64 3.58
CA GLY A 174 6.14 -28.51 3.21
C GLY A 174 5.46 -29.05 4.45
N LYS A 175 4.32 -28.43 4.82
CA LYS A 175 3.35 -29.08 5.69
C LYS A 175 2.78 -30.22 4.86
N LYS A 176 3.43 -31.39 4.93
CA LYS A 176 2.69 -32.66 4.87
C LYS A 176 1.49 -32.43 5.76
N ALA A 177 0.30 -32.43 5.16
CA ALA A 177 -0.94 -32.47 5.89
C ALA A 177 -0.75 -33.54 6.97
N SER A 178 -0.64 -33.11 8.23
CA SER A 178 -0.72 -34.06 9.32
C SER A 178 -2.09 -34.70 9.11
N PRO A 179 -2.18 -36.02 8.88
CA PRO A 179 -3.49 -36.63 8.72
C PRO A 179 -4.24 -36.22 9.97
N ARG A 180 -5.37 -35.54 9.79
CA ARG A 180 -6.31 -35.28 10.88
C ARG A 180 -6.48 -36.63 11.53
N ARG A 181 -5.83 -36.84 12.68
CA ARG A 181 -6.12 -37.98 13.53
C ARG A 181 -7.57 -37.71 13.90
N HIS A 182 -8.47 -38.41 13.21
CA HIS A 182 -9.81 -38.63 13.73
C HIS A 182 -9.61 -38.90 15.21
N PRO A 183 -10.32 -38.19 16.11
CA PRO A 183 -10.17 -38.44 17.53
C PRO A 183 -10.35 -39.94 17.70
N LEU A 184 -9.29 -40.64 18.12
CA LEU A 184 -9.41 -42.04 18.49
C LEU A 184 -10.51 -42.05 19.53
N ARG A 185 -11.65 -42.62 19.13
CA ARG A 185 -12.77 -42.97 19.99
C ARG A 185 -12.14 -43.61 21.21
N LYS A 186 -12.12 -42.88 22.34
CA LYS A 186 -11.59 -43.36 23.61
C LYS A 186 -12.24 -44.72 23.83
N SER A 187 -11.47 -45.80 23.71
CA SER A 187 -11.94 -47.12 24.06
C SER A 187 -12.34 -47.03 25.53
N LYS A 188 -13.62 -47.32 25.81
CA LYS A 188 -14.11 -47.46 27.18
C LYS A 188 -13.20 -48.49 27.85
N LYS A 189 -12.51 -48.09 28.92
CA LYS A 189 -11.83 -49.05 29.82
C LYS A 189 -12.86 -50.11 30.23
N PRO A 190 -12.54 -51.41 30.21
CA PRO A 190 -13.45 -52.43 30.72
C PRO A 190 -13.66 -52.18 32.22
N LYS A 191 -14.94 -52.06 32.63
CA LYS A 191 -15.33 -52.08 34.04
C LYS A 191 -14.87 -53.40 34.62
N LYS A 192 -14.07 -53.38 35.68
CA LYS A 192 -13.83 -54.57 36.50
C LYS A 192 -15.10 -54.80 37.33
N GLU A 193 -15.73 -55.94 37.11
CA GLU A 193 -16.82 -56.41 37.98
C GLU A 193 -16.21 -56.75 39.35
N THR A 194 -16.77 -56.16 40.40
CA THR A 194 -16.44 -56.47 41.79
C THR A 194 -17.67 -57.11 42.37
N VAL A 195 -17.55 -58.35 42.87
CA VAL A 195 -18.63 -59.03 43.57
C VAL A 195 -18.40 -58.83 45.05
N THR A 196 -19.34 -58.16 45.71
CA THR A 196 -19.35 -58.04 47.17
C THR A 196 -19.98 -59.30 47.74
N VAL A 197 -19.19 -60.12 48.42
CA VAL A 197 -19.69 -61.28 49.15
C VAL A 197 -19.95 -60.84 50.59
N ILE A 198 -21.22 -60.87 50.99
CA ILE A 198 -21.65 -60.58 52.36
C ILE A 198 -21.80 -61.92 53.07
N SER A 199 -20.97 -62.16 54.09
CA SER A 199 -21.11 -63.30 54.99
C SER A 199 -21.18 -62.77 56.42
N GLY A 200 -22.40 -62.66 56.96
CA GLY A 200 -22.67 -62.11 58.29
C GLY A 200 -22.28 -60.63 58.45
N ASP A 201 -21.84 -60.25 59.66
CA ASP A 201 -21.54 -58.87 60.07
C ASP A 201 -20.18 -58.33 59.57
N ARG A 202 -19.54 -58.95 58.57
CA ARG A 202 -18.28 -58.47 58.00
C ARG A 202 -18.34 -58.47 56.47
N VAL A 203 -18.07 -57.31 55.87
CA VAL A 203 -18.00 -57.11 54.41
C VAL A 203 -16.53 -57.12 53.99
N ASN A 204 -16.16 -58.03 53.08
CA ASN A 204 -14.83 -58.01 52.45
C ASN A 204 -14.98 -57.88 50.93
N THR A 205 -14.15 -57.03 50.31
CA THR A 205 -14.23 -56.73 48.87
C THR A 205 -12.98 -57.26 48.20
N GLU A 206 -13.13 -58.30 47.37
CA GLU A 206 -12.01 -58.84 46.58
C GLU A 206 -12.21 -58.61 45.08
N VAL A 207 -11.10 -58.32 44.41
CA VAL A 207 -11.02 -58.10 42.97
C VAL A 207 -10.47 -59.38 42.34
N ILE A 208 -11.33 -60.15 41.69
CA ILE A 208 -10.92 -61.37 40.99
C ILE A 208 -10.10 -60.97 39.75
N LYS A 209 -8.85 -61.41 39.69
CA LYS A 209 -8.09 -61.48 38.43
C LYS A 209 -8.34 -62.86 37.82
N LYS A 210 -8.84 -62.86 36.59
CA LYS A 210 -8.91 -64.06 35.75
C LYS A 210 -7.52 -64.39 35.20
#